data_AF-L1P1Z0-F1
#
_entry.id   AF-L1P1Z0-F1
#
_cell.length_a   1.000
_cell.length_b   1.000
_cell.length_c   1.000
_cell.angle_alpha   90.00
_cell.angle_beta   90.00
_cell.angle_gamma   90.00
#
_symmetry.space_group_name_H-M   'P 1'
#
loop_
_entity.id
_entity.type
_entity.pdbx_description
1 polymer ?
#
loop_
_entity_poly.entity_id
_entity_poly.type
_entity_poly.pdbx_seq_one_letter_code
_entity_poly.pdbx_strand_id
1 'polypeptide(L)'
;MKNTQFLKTGAALAAACLLAACATKSKITAEGTTDNPVFPKPYSLTFNKDRGTFPTYDELDKMRPGLTKDDIYKILGRPHYDEGMYGVREWDYLFHFYTPGVPADPDNTSGVDGITTCQYKVIFDKHKFARSFHWNPVFPQGAVCPPPQPEPPKAEPQVIIREVVAAPAKKIRQ
;
A
#
# COMPACT_ATOMS: atom_id res chain seq x y z
N MET A 1 39.75 -17.29 52.35
CA MET A 1 39.58 -17.97 51.05
C MET A 1 38.15 -17.79 50.59
N LYS A 2 37.98 -17.30 49.35
CA LYS A 2 36.86 -17.45 48.40
C LYS A 2 35.44 -17.12 48.87
N ASN A 3 34.93 -15.97 48.44
CA ASN A 3 33.51 -15.81 48.09
C ASN A 3 33.29 -14.75 46.99
N THR A 4 34.17 -14.72 46.00
CA THR A 4 34.10 -13.86 44.80
C THR A 4 33.23 -14.46 43.69
N GLN A 5 32.43 -15.49 44.00
CA GLN A 5 31.77 -16.33 43.00
C GLN A 5 30.35 -15.86 42.63
N PHE A 6 29.69 -15.07 43.50
CA PHE A 6 28.33 -14.57 43.27
C PHE A 6 28.26 -13.31 42.39
N LEU A 7 29.35 -12.55 42.25
CA LEU A 7 29.41 -11.45 41.26
C LEU A 7 29.61 -11.96 39.82
N LYS A 8 30.11 -13.18 39.63
CA LYS A 8 30.42 -13.72 38.29
C LYS A 8 29.22 -14.37 37.60
N THR A 9 28.19 -14.78 38.35
CA THR A 9 27.00 -15.45 37.80
C THR A 9 25.88 -14.49 37.36
N GLY A 10 25.85 -13.25 37.86
CA GLY A 10 24.88 -12.24 37.41
C GLY A 10 25.21 -11.62 36.04
N ALA A 11 26.49 -11.57 35.66
CA ALA A 11 26.93 -10.97 34.40
C ALA A 11 26.62 -11.82 33.16
N ALA A 12 26.41 -13.14 33.32
CA ALA A 12 26.16 -14.05 32.20
C ALA A 12 24.70 -14.01 31.69
N LEU A 13 23.73 -13.62 32.53
CA LEU A 13 22.31 -13.57 32.12
C LEU A 13 21.92 -12.25 31.44
N ALA A 14 22.66 -11.16 31.67
CA ALA A 14 22.38 -9.86 31.05
C ALA A 14 22.86 -9.76 29.59
N ALA A 15 23.70 -10.69 29.12
CA ALA A 15 24.25 -10.67 27.76
C ALA A 15 23.33 -11.31 26.70
N ALA A 16 22.24 -11.99 27.11
CA ALA A 16 21.35 -12.70 26.17
C ALA A 16 20.18 -11.84 25.63
N CYS A 17 19.96 -10.62 26.13
CA CYS A 17 18.80 -9.81 25.75
C CYS A 17 19.04 -8.80 24.61
N LEU A 18 20.21 -8.77 23.96
CA LEU A 18 20.59 -7.65 23.08
C LEU A 18 20.32 -7.84 21.57
N LEU A 19 19.73 -8.93 21.10
CA LEU A 19 19.58 -9.16 19.65
C LEU A 19 18.22 -9.70 19.19
N ALA A 20 17.14 -9.38 19.89
CA ALA A 20 15.78 -9.51 19.33
C ALA A 20 15.33 -8.17 18.69
N ALA A 21 16.20 -7.54 17.91
CA ALA A 21 15.76 -6.52 16.97
C ALA A 21 15.22 -7.26 15.76
N CYS A 22 13.90 -7.46 15.67
CA CYS A 22 13.25 -7.77 14.39
C CYS A 22 13.53 -6.59 13.47
N ALA A 23 14.65 -6.69 12.76
CA ALA A 23 15.22 -5.64 11.97
C ALA A 23 14.46 -5.56 10.65
N THR A 24 14.19 -4.32 10.23
CA THR A 24 13.95 -3.93 8.84
C THR A 24 14.52 -4.97 7.85
N LYS A 25 13.64 -5.59 7.05
CA LYS A 25 13.91 -6.63 6.06
C LYS A 25 14.84 -6.09 4.96
N SER A 26 14.59 -4.86 4.52
CA SER A 26 15.44 -4.18 3.52
C SER A 26 16.65 -3.49 4.16
N LYS A 27 17.77 -3.43 3.44
CA LYS A 27 18.88 -2.53 3.80
C LYS A 27 18.52 -1.11 3.37
N ILE A 28 18.30 -0.21 4.33
CA ILE A 28 17.82 1.16 4.09
C ILE A 28 18.90 2.17 4.49
N THR A 29 19.26 3.07 3.57
CA THR A 29 20.18 4.20 3.79
C THR A 29 19.64 5.18 4.84
N ALA A 30 20.42 6.12 5.37
CA ALA A 30 19.90 7.08 6.35
C ALA A 30 18.83 8.02 5.75
N GLU A 31 18.91 8.24 4.44
CA GLU A 31 18.08 9.11 3.61
C GLU A 31 16.75 8.45 3.22
N GLY A 32 16.52 7.19 3.59
CA GLY A 32 15.25 6.49 3.33
C GLY A 32 15.14 5.96 1.90
N THR A 33 16.24 5.43 1.37
CA THR A 33 16.28 4.77 0.07
C THR A 33 16.84 3.35 0.20
N THR A 34 16.55 2.53 -0.81
CA THR A 34 17.11 1.19 -0.96
C THR A 34 17.11 0.83 -2.44
N ASP A 35 18.17 0.17 -2.89
CA ASP A 35 18.26 -0.34 -4.27
C ASP A 35 17.67 -1.76 -4.39
N ASN A 36 17.46 -2.43 -3.26
CA ASN A 36 17.01 -3.82 -3.20
C ASN A 36 15.90 -3.95 -2.15
N PRO A 37 14.68 -3.46 -2.44
CA PRO A 37 13.56 -3.60 -1.53
C PRO A 37 13.21 -5.08 -1.33
N VAL A 38 13.14 -5.52 -0.07
CA VAL A 38 12.78 -6.90 0.28
C VAL A 38 11.33 -6.93 0.73
N PHE A 39 10.47 -7.59 -0.04
CA PHE A 39 9.06 -7.73 0.30
C PHE A 39 8.80 -9.02 1.10
N PRO A 40 7.88 -8.99 2.07
CA PRO A 40 7.40 -10.18 2.77
C PRO A 40 6.62 -11.10 1.81
N LYS A 41 6.31 -12.33 2.24
CA LYS A 41 5.46 -13.23 1.44
C LYS A 41 4.07 -12.60 1.26
N PRO A 42 3.50 -12.52 0.04
CA PRO A 42 2.30 -11.74 -0.22
C PRO A 42 1.13 -11.96 0.76
N TYR A 43 0.75 -13.21 1.00
CA TYR A 43 -0.40 -13.56 1.83
C TYR A 43 -0.04 -13.92 3.28
N SER A 44 1.12 -13.48 3.79
CA SER A 44 1.47 -13.63 5.22
C SER A 44 1.09 -12.38 6.03
N LEU A 45 -0.17 -11.97 5.92
CA LEU A 45 -0.67 -10.73 6.50
C LEU A 45 -1.06 -10.90 7.97
N THR A 46 -1.09 -9.78 8.69
CA THR A 46 -1.68 -9.70 10.05
C THR A 46 -3.17 -9.36 10.01
N PHE A 47 -3.76 -9.27 8.81
CA PHE A 47 -5.15 -8.90 8.58
C PHE A 47 -6.04 -10.14 8.54
N ASN A 48 -7.34 -9.93 8.73
CA ASN A 48 -8.32 -11.02 8.66
C ASN A 48 -8.30 -11.69 7.29
N LYS A 49 -8.50 -13.01 7.27
CA LYS A 49 -8.53 -13.86 6.06
C LYS A 49 -7.26 -13.80 5.21
N ASP A 50 -6.16 -13.30 5.77
CA ASP A 50 -4.90 -13.10 5.06
C ASP A 50 -5.05 -12.22 3.82
N ARG A 51 -6.00 -11.26 3.84
CA ARG A 51 -6.29 -10.38 2.70
C ARG A 51 -5.88 -8.93 2.93
N GLY A 52 -5.43 -8.33 1.83
CA GLY A 52 -5.10 -6.91 1.76
C GLY A 52 -6.33 -6.02 1.64
N THR A 53 -6.11 -4.77 1.26
CA THR A 53 -7.18 -3.77 1.08
C THR A 53 -7.27 -3.31 -0.37
N PHE A 54 -8.33 -2.58 -0.70
CA PHE A 54 -8.52 -1.93 -1.99
C PHE A 54 -8.32 -0.42 -1.81
N PRO A 55 -7.11 0.12 -1.98
CA PRO A 55 -6.91 1.56 -1.92
C PRO A 55 -7.55 2.23 -3.14
N THR A 56 -7.94 3.49 -2.96
CA THR A 56 -8.30 4.37 -4.06
C THR A 56 -7.06 4.98 -4.70
N TYR A 57 -7.14 5.34 -5.97
CA TYR A 57 -6.05 6.06 -6.65
C TYR A 57 -5.78 7.42 -6.00
N ASP A 58 -6.82 8.11 -5.53
CA ASP A 58 -6.68 9.38 -4.79
C ASP A 58 -5.87 9.23 -3.50
N GLU A 59 -5.97 8.09 -2.80
CA GLU A 59 -5.14 7.80 -1.63
C GLU A 59 -3.68 7.56 -2.05
N LEU A 60 -3.45 6.77 -3.10
CA LEU A 60 -2.11 6.51 -3.63
C LEU A 60 -1.44 7.78 -4.18
N ASP A 61 -2.21 8.71 -4.74
CA ASP A 61 -1.69 9.99 -5.24
C ASP A 61 -1.24 10.94 -4.12
N LYS A 62 -1.79 10.77 -2.91
CA LYS A 62 -1.30 11.50 -1.73
C LYS A 62 0.03 10.94 -1.22
N MET A 63 0.40 9.71 -1.58
CA MET A 63 1.64 9.08 -1.14
C MET A 63 2.84 9.72 -1.84
N ARG A 64 3.44 10.71 -1.18
CA ARG A 64 4.57 11.51 -1.65
C ARG A 64 5.65 11.63 -0.57
N PRO A 65 6.91 11.92 -0.92
CA PRO A 65 7.97 12.10 0.08
C PRO A 65 7.63 13.20 1.09
N GLY A 66 8.03 13.00 2.35
CA GLY A 66 7.81 13.95 3.44
C GLY A 66 6.61 13.64 4.34
N LEU A 67 5.77 12.66 4.00
CA LEU A 67 4.68 12.23 4.87
C LEU A 67 5.21 11.64 6.18
N THR A 68 4.50 11.90 7.28
CA THR A 68 4.72 11.23 8.55
C THR A 68 4.05 9.85 8.55
N LYS A 69 4.39 9.03 9.54
CA LYS A 69 3.70 7.77 9.81
C LYS A 69 2.21 7.95 10.07
N ASP A 70 1.82 9.04 10.74
CA ASP A 70 0.42 9.32 11.07
C ASP A 70 -0.38 9.76 9.84
N ASP A 71 0.23 10.53 8.94
CA ASP A 71 -0.39 10.85 7.65
C ASP A 71 -0.67 9.59 6.85
N ILE A 72 0.29 8.66 6.81
CA ILE A 72 0.11 7.39 6.10
C ILE A 72 -0.93 6.51 6.79
N TYR A 73 -0.96 6.46 8.12
CA TYR A 73 -2.05 5.80 8.85
C TYR A 73 -3.42 6.36 8.46
N LYS A 74 -3.53 7.67 8.26
CA LYS A 74 -4.78 8.30 7.82
C LYS A 74 -5.12 7.99 6.36
N ILE A 75 -4.11 7.88 5.48
CA ILE A 75 -4.31 7.69 4.03
C ILE A 75 -4.53 6.21 3.68
N LEU A 76 -3.68 5.30 4.18
CA LEU A 76 -3.67 3.88 3.81
C LEU A 76 -4.04 2.95 4.96
N GLY A 77 -4.19 3.47 6.17
CA GLY A 77 -4.35 2.65 7.36
C GLY A 77 -3.02 2.06 7.86
N ARG A 78 -3.14 1.07 8.75
CA ARG A 78 -1.99 0.38 9.33
C ARG A 78 -1.27 -0.50 8.31
N PRO A 79 0.05 -0.72 8.44
CA PRO A 79 0.76 -1.70 7.61
C PRO A 79 0.11 -3.09 7.74
N HIS A 80 0.12 -3.85 6.66
CA HIS A 80 -0.58 -5.14 6.62
C HIS A 80 0.27 -6.30 7.17
N TYR A 81 1.59 -6.14 7.20
CA TYR A 81 2.53 -7.15 7.67
C TYR A 81 3.07 -6.85 9.07
N ASP A 82 3.73 -7.84 9.68
CA ASP A 82 4.56 -7.60 10.86
C ASP A 82 5.85 -6.90 10.43
N GLU A 83 6.12 -5.76 11.05
CA GLU A 83 7.27 -4.89 10.79
C GLU A 83 8.20 -4.77 12.01
N GLY A 84 7.91 -5.49 13.09
CA GLY A 84 8.63 -5.40 14.35
C GLY A 84 8.20 -4.20 15.23
N MET A 85 8.72 -4.16 16.46
CA MET A 85 8.28 -3.18 17.47
C MET A 85 9.17 -1.94 17.60
N TYR A 86 10.43 -2.01 17.17
CA TYR A 86 11.41 -0.95 17.41
C TYR A 86 12.13 -0.53 16.14
N GLY A 87 12.33 0.78 15.98
CA GLY A 87 13.18 1.32 14.94
C GLY A 87 12.65 1.15 13.51
N VAL A 88 11.42 0.68 13.29
CA VAL A 88 10.82 0.37 11.98
C VAL A 88 11.00 1.51 10.96
N ARG A 89 11.59 1.20 9.81
CA ARG A 89 11.87 2.14 8.70
C ARG A 89 11.26 1.71 7.37
N GLU A 90 10.44 0.67 7.36
CA GLU A 90 9.65 0.30 6.21
C GLU A 90 8.27 -0.17 6.65
N TRP A 91 7.27 0.04 5.80
CA TRP A 91 5.93 -0.49 5.97
C TRP A 91 5.48 -1.13 4.67
N ASP A 92 5.01 -2.36 4.75
CA ASP A 92 4.50 -3.11 3.63
C ASP A 92 2.97 -3.20 3.65
N TYR A 93 2.39 -3.18 2.47
CA TYR A 93 0.97 -3.31 2.21
C TYR A 93 0.74 -4.32 1.09
N LEU A 94 -0.37 -5.04 1.18
CA LEU A 94 -0.92 -5.82 0.07
C LEU A 94 -2.18 -5.12 -0.41
N PHE A 95 -2.18 -4.70 -1.67
CA PHE A 95 -3.27 -3.98 -2.29
C PHE A 95 -3.89 -4.77 -3.44
N HIS A 96 -5.20 -4.59 -3.57
CA HIS A 96 -6.01 -5.19 -4.62
C HIS A 96 -6.64 -4.09 -5.47
N PHE A 97 -6.73 -4.34 -6.77
CA PHE A 97 -7.33 -3.42 -7.74
C PHE A 97 -8.26 -4.20 -8.64
N TYR A 98 -9.43 -3.63 -8.94
CA TYR A 98 -10.35 -4.21 -9.91
C TYR A 98 -9.81 -4.02 -11.32
N THR A 99 -9.49 -5.13 -11.97
CA THR A 99 -8.87 -5.20 -13.30
C THR A 99 -9.59 -6.26 -14.13
N PRO A 100 -10.56 -5.89 -14.98
CA PRO A 100 -11.29 -6.84 -15.81
C PRO A 100 -10.37 -7.74 -16.65
N GLY A 101 -10.73 -9.02 -16.77
CA GLY A 101 -9.99 -10.01 -17.57
C GLY A 101 -8.79 -10.65 -16.86
N VAL A 102 -8.46 -10.24 -15.64
CA VAL A 102 -7.49 -10.96 -14.80
C VAL A 102 -8.16 -12.22 -14.23
N PRO A 103 -7.57 -13.42 -14.34
CA PRO A 103 -8.14 -14.63 -13.74
C PRO A 103 -8.16 -14.55 -12.21
N ALA A 104 -8.86 -15.48 -11.55
CA ALA A 104 -8.80 -15.57 -10.09
C ALA A 104 -7.38 -15.92 -9.64
N ASP A 105 -6.86 -15.17 -8.67
CA ASP A 105 -5.57 -15.44 -8.04
C ASP A 105 -5.67 -16.72 -7.20
N PRO A 106 -4.90 -17.78 -7.51
CA PRO A 106 -4.99 -19.07 -6.82
C PRO A 106 -4.61 -18.98 -5.34
N ASP A 107 -3.80 -17.99 -4.94
CA ASP A 107 -3.37 -17.80 -3.56
C ASP A 107 -4.29 -16.84 -2.80
N ASN A 108 -5.20 -16.15 -3.49
CA ASN A 108 -6.15 -15.23 -2.88
C ASN A 108 -7.42 -15.95 -2.42
N THR A 109 -7.67 -15.90 -1.11
CA THR A 109 -8.79 -16.61 -0.46
C THR A 109 -10.18 -16.11 -0.83
N SER A 110 -10.31 -15.01 -1.59
CA SER A 110 -11.62 -14.55 -2.09
C SER A 110 -12.16 -15.34 -3.27
N GLY A 111 -11.30 -15.97 -4.06
CA GLY A 111 -11.69 -16.79 -5.21
C GLY A 111 -12.44 -16.05 -6.32
N VAL A 112 -12.38 -14.72 -6.36
CA VAL A 112 -13.00 -13.91 -7.41
C VAL A 112 -11.98 -13.53 -8.47
N ASP A 113 -12.42 -13.45 -9.71
CA ASP A 113 -11.64 -12.95 -10.83
C ASP A 113 -11.62 -11.41 -10.86
N GLY A 114 -10.91 -10.86 -11.83
CA GLY A 114 -10.86 -9.43 -12.08
C GLY A 114 -10.10 -8.65 -11.01
N ILE A 115 -9.12 -9.26 -10.33
CA ILE A 115 -8.31 -8.61 -9.29
C ILE A 115 -6.83 -8.69 -9.63
N THR A 116 -6.18 -7.54 -9.78
CA THR A 116 -4.72 -7.44 -9.71
C THR A 116 -4.30 -7.25 -8.25
N THR A 117 -3.35 -8.04 -7.78
CA THR A 117 -2.73 -7.92 -6.46
C THR A 117 -1.31 -7.38 -6.59
N CYS A 118 -1.02 -6.33 -5.83
CA CYS A 118 0.29 -5.68 -5.77
C CYS A 118 0.71 -5.53 -4.31
N GLN A 119 2.00 -5.71 -4.03
CA GLN A 119 2.59 -5.22 -2.80
C GLN A 119 3.09 -3.79 -2.98
N TYR A 120 2.96 -3.01 -1.92
CA TYR A 120 3.42 -1.63 -1.85
C TYR A 120 4.24 -1.43 -0.60
N LYS A 121 5.44 -0.88 -0.75
CA LYS A 121 6.37 -0.62 0.34
C LYS A 121 6.64 0.86 0.48
N VAL A 122 6.52 1.37 1.69
CA VAL A 122 6.95 2.72 2.06
C VAL A 122 8.25 2.62 2.84
N ILE A 123 9.26 3.37 2.43
CA ILE A 123 10.55 3.48 3.12
C ILE A 123 10.67 4.84 3.81
N PHE A 124 11.12 4.83 5.05
CA PHE A 124 11.30 6.01 5.89
C PHE A 124 12.79 6.36 6.09
N ASP A 125 13.11 7.65 6.15
CA ASP A 125 14.45 8.12 6.59
C ASP A 125 14.70 7.85 8.09
N LYS A 126 15.87 8.24 8.58
CA LYS A 126 16.23 8.15 10.00
C LYS A 126 15.31 8.98 10.92
N HIS A 127 14.65 10.01 10.37
CA HIS A 127 13.72 10.90 11.07
C HIS A 127 12.26 10.47 10.94
N LYS A 128 12.00 9.31 10.32
CA LYS A 128 10.66 8.72 10.14
C LYS A 128 9.75 9.48 9.18
N PHE A 129 10.32 10.24 8.24
CA PHE A 129 9.58 10.75 7.09
C PHE A 129 9.66 9.76 5.93
N ALA A 130 8.55 9.57 5.21
CA ALA A 130 8.51 8.74 4.02
C ALA A 130 9.36 9.36 2.90
N ARG A 131 10.09 8.53 2.15
CA ARG A 131 11.06 9.00 1.15
C ARG A 131 11.00 8.26 -0.16
N SER A 132 10.96 6.93 -0.12
CA SER A 132 10.83 6.11 -1.32
C SER A 132 9.68 5.13 -1.19
N PHE A 133 9.12 4.79 -2.34
CA PHE A 133 7.92 3.98 -2.50
C PHE A 133 8.20 2.94 -3.57
N HIS A 134 7.89 1.68 -3.29
CA HIS A 134 8.25 0.57 -4.16
C HIS A 134 7.04 -0.32 -4.38
N TRP A 135 6.86 -0.75 -5.64
CA TRP A 135 5.81 -1.68 -6.03
C TRP A 135 6.42 -3.04 -6.33
N ASN A 136 5.72 -4.10 -5.94
CA ASN A 136 6.03 -5.47 -6.33
C ASN A 136 4.76 -6.16 -6.86
N PRO A 137 4.71 -6.55 -8.15
CA PRO A 137 3.59 -7.29 -8.70
C PRO A 137 3.48 -8.68 -8.08
N VAL A 138 2.32 -9.00 -7.51
CA VAL A 138 2.06 -10.33 -6.92
C VAL A 138 1.29 -11.18 -7.91
N PHE A 139 0.15 -10.67 -8.39
CA PHE A 139 -0.71 -11.41 -9.29
C PHE A 139 -1.49 -10.48 -10.24
N PRO A 140 -1.50 -10.76 -11.56
CA PRO A 140 -0.64 -11.70 -12.26
C PRO A 140 0.84 -11.33 -12.10
N GLN A 141 1.73 -12.33 -12.22
CA GLN A 141 3.17 -12.06 -12.20
C GLN A 141 3.55 -11.14 -13.37
N GLY A 142 4.36 -10.12 -13.08
CA GLY A 142 4.77 -9.13 -14.09
C GLY A 142 3.71 -8.10 -14.47
N ALA A 143 2.59 -8.04 -13.75
CA ALA A 143 1.61 -6.96 -13.92
C ALA A 143 2.22 -5.57 -13.63
N VAL A 144 1.62 -4.53 -14.19
CA VAL A 144 1.95 -3.14 -13.83
C VAL A 144 1.24 -2.78 -12.54
N CYS A 145 1.97 -2.18 -11.59
CA CYS A 145 1.46 -1.81 -10.27
C CYS A 145 1.71 -0.31 -9.97
N PRO A 146 0.68 0.44 -9.51
CA PRO A 146 -0.73 0.05 -9.58
C PRO A 146 -1.15 -0.10 -11.06
N PRO A 147 -2.17 -0.90 -11.37
CA PRO A 147 -2.69 -0.94 -12.73
C PRO A 147 -3.19 0.46 -13.15
N PRO A 148 -3.31 0.75 -14.45
CA PRO A 148 -3.92 2.00 -14.90
C PRO A 148 -5.33 2.13 -14.34
N GLN A 149 -5.67 3.32 -13.84
CA GLN A 149 -7.04 3.61 -13.41
C GLN A 149 -7.99 3.41 -14.61
N PRO A 150 -9.11 2.68 -14.45
CA PRO A 150 -10.15 2.67 -15.46
C PRO A 150 -10.60 4.11 -15.70
N GLU A 151 -10.36 4.63 -16.91
CA GLU A 151 -10.84 5.96 -17.26
C GLU A 151 -12.36 5.99 -17.09
N PRO A 152 -12.94 6.99 -16.40
CA PRO A 152 -14.38 7.13 -16.40
C PRO A 152 -14.85 7.23 -17.86
N PRO A 153 -15.95 6.56 -18.25
CA PRO A 153 -16.45 6.64 -19.60
C PRO A 153 -16.60 8.11 -19.97
N LYS A 154 -15.83 8.54 -20.98
CA LYS A 154 -15.85 9.91 -21.48
C LYS A 154 -17.30 10.27 -21.75
N ALA A 155 -17.85 11.23 -21.01
CA ALA A 155 -19.23 11.65 -21.18
C ALA A 155 -19.41 12.07 -22.64
N GLU A 156 -20.14 11.25 -23.41
CA GLU A 156 -20.51 11.62 -24.76
C GLU A 156 -21.38 12.89 -24.65
N PRO A 157 -21.09 13.95 -25.43
CA PRO A 157 -21.85 15.17 -25.35
C PRO A 157 -23.32 14.84 -25.65
N GLN A 158 -24.19 14.99 -24.65
CA GLN A 158 -25.62 14.82 -24.83
C GLN A 158 -26.10 15.86 -25.83
N VAL A 159 -26.47 15.42 -27.03
CA VAL A 159 -27.07 16.28 -28.06
C VAL A 159 -28.44 16.70 -27.55
N ILE A 160 -28.51 17.88 -26.92
CA ILE A 160 -29.79 18.51 -26.57
C ILE A 160 -30.41 18.97 -27.89
N ILE A 161 -31.28 18.14 -28.48
CA ILE A 161 -32.14 18.55 -29.59
C ILE A 161 -33.10 19.59 -28.99
N ARG A 162 -32.80 20.87 -29.20
CA ARG A 162 -33.76 21.95 -28.93
C ARG A 162 -34.90 21.79 -29.92
N GLU A 163 -36.02 21.25 -29.46
CA GLU A 163 -37.26 21.23 -30.23
C GLU A 163 -37.71 22.69 -30.44
N VAL A 164 -37.58 23.17 -31.68
CA VAL A 164 -38.01 24.52 -32.05
C VAL A 164 -39.53 24.48 -32.13
N VAL A 165 -40.21 24.89 -31.05
CA VAL A 165 -41.65 25.09 -31.07
C VAL A 165 -41.95 26.25 -32.03
N ALA A 166 -42.52 25.92 -33.20
CA ALA A 166 -42.94 26.91 -34.18
C ALA A 166 -44.02 27.82 -33.58
N ALA A 167 -43.78 29.13 -33.57
CA ALA A 167 -44.76 30.11 -33.11
C ALA A 167 -45.97 30.15 -34.06
N PRO A 168 -47.20 30.30 -33.54
CA PRO A 168 -48.40 30.27 -34.37
C PRO A 168 -48.46 31.50 -35.28
N ALA A 169 -48.83 31.28 -36.55
CA ALA A 169 -48.96 32.32 -37.56
C ALA A 169 -50.01 33.36 -37.14
N LYS A 170 -49.59 34.63 -37.05
CA LYS A 170 -50.46 35.77 -36.77
C LYS A 170 -51.35 36.04 -37.97
N LYS A 171 -52.65 35.72 -37.88
CA LYS A 171 -53.64 36.08 -38.91
C LYS A 171 -53.80 37.59 -38.97
N ILE A 172 -53.39 38.20 -40.08
CA ILE A 172 -53.66 39.60 -40.40
C ILE A 172 -55.11 39.66 -40.90
N ARG A 173 -55.97 40.38 -40.18
CA ARG A 173 -57.33 40.72 -40.64
C ARG A 173 -57.22 41.91 -41.61
N GLN A 174 -57.70 41.72 -42.84
CA GLN A 174 -58.07 42.79 -43.75
C GLN A 174 -59.51 43.25 -43.46
#